data_AF-A0A1W6BHJ6-F1
#
_entry.id   AF-A0A1W6BHJ6-F1
#
_cell.length_a   1.000
_cell.length_b   1.000
_cell.length_c   1.000
_cell.angle_alpha   90.00
_cell.angle_beta   90.00
_cell.angle_gamma   90.00
#
_symmetry.space_group_name_H-M   'P 1'
#
loop_
_entity.id
_entity.type
_entity.pdbx_description
1 polymer ?
#
loop_
_entity_poly.entity_id
_entity_poly.type
_entity_poly.pdbx_seq_one_letter_code
_entity_poly.pdbx_strand_id
1 'polypeptide(L)'
;MIEILIFELVLIWSYFFVVIKKIFSFSKNILFSIFVSNISLITFIGTIIMGLFKFDIIFVVFSVSIVMIGMHLLYDSIRRRYDILSKKNENFSKIKPVLDYSVMALILYKIIN
;
A
#
# COMPACT_ATOMS: atom_id res chain seq x y z
N MET A 1 20.59 8.70 10.42
CA MET A 1 19.62 7.94 11.25
C MET A 1 18.18 8.31 10.92
N ILE A 2 17.73 9.54 11.22
CA ILE A 2 16.37 9.99 10.91
C ILE A 2 16.04 9.92 9.41
N GLU A 3 16.98 10.31 8.54
CA GLU A 3 16.77 10.25 7.09
C GLU A 3 16.54 8.82 6.56
N ILE A 4 17.20 7.84 7.16
CA ILE A 4 17.04 6.42 6.82
C ILE A 4 15.64 5.94 7.24
N LEU A 5 15.21 6.29 8.45
CA LEU A 5 13.86 5.96 8.92
C LEU A 5 12.77 6.59 8.05
N ILE A 6 12.96 7.86 7.64
CA ILE A 6 12.03 8.55 6.74
C ILE A 6 12.00 7.84 5.38
N PHE A 7 13.16 7.51 4.81
CA PHE A 7 13.25 6.78 3.55
C PHE A 7 12.51 5.44 3.61
N GLU A 8 12.80 4.61 4.62
CA GLU A 8 12.15 3.31 4.81
C GLU A 8 10.63 3.46 4.99
N LEU A 9 10.19 4.42 5.80
CA LEU A 9 8.76 4.63 6.06
C LEU A 9 8.02 5.06 4.80
N VAL A 10 8.58 5.98 4.02
CA VAL A 10 7.99 6.43 2.74
C VAL A 10 8.03 5.31 1.69
N LEU A 11 9.07 4.50 1.67
CA LEU A 11 9.21 3.35 0.76
C LEU A 11 8.16 2.27 1.06
N ILE A 12 8.00 1.91 2.34
CA ILE A 12 6.96 1.01 2.85
C ILE A 12 5.57 1.56 2.52
N TRP A 13 5.33 2.83 2.82
CA TRP A 13 4.05 3.49 2.61
C TRP A 13 3.65 3.50 1.13
N SER A 14 4.55 3.97 0.26
CA SER A 14 4.28 4.05 -1.17
C SER A 14 4.05 2.66 -1.78
N TYR A 15 4.86 1.66 -1.44
CA TYR A 15 4.68 0.31 -1.98
C TYR A 15 3.44 -0.42 -1.42
N PHE A 16 3.03 -0.13 -0.18
CA PHE A 16 1.80 -0.68 0.40
C PHE A 16 0.55 -0.39 -0.44
N PHE A 17 0.38 0.85 -0.90
CA PHE A 17 -0.74 1.21 -1.77
C PHE A 17 -0.66 0.57 -3.16
N VAL A 18 0.55 0.34 -3.68
CA VAL A 18 0.77 -0.38 -4.93
C VAL A 18 0.26 -1.82 -4.82
N VAL A 19 0.59 -2.50 -3.72
CA VAL A 19 0.18 -3.90 -3.48
C VAL A 19 -1.32 -4.01 -3.21
N ILE A 20 -1.87 -3.06 -2.46
CA ILE A 20 -3.29 -3.01 -2.10
C ILE A 20 -4.22 -2.78 -3.30
N LYS A 21 -3.76 -2.13 -4.37
CA LYS A 21 -4.54 -2.04 -5.62
C LYS A 21 -5.10 -3.40 -6.07
N LYS A 22 -4.36 -4.49 -5.86
CA LYS A 22 -4.82 -5.85 -6.22
C LYS A 22 -6.04 -6.31 -5.40
N ILE A 23 -6.27 -5.78 -4.20
CA ILE A 23 -7.49 -6.00 -3.41
C ILE A 23 -8.62 -5.06 -3.89
N PHE A 24 -8.30 -3.79 -4.16
CA PHE A 24 -9.30 -2.77 -4.50
C PHE A 24 -9.82 -2.86 -5.94
N SER A 25 -9.09 -3.48 -6.87
CA SER A 25 -9.59 -3.71 -8.24
C SER A 25 -10.83 -4.61 -8.30
N PHE A 26 -11.19 -5.26 -7.19
CA PHE A 26 -12.43 -6.05 -7.04
C PHE A 26 -13.63 -5.21 -6.55
N SER A 27 -13.41 -3.95 -6.16
CA SER A 27 -14.42 -3.02 -5.62
C SER A 27 -14.75 -1.95 -6.66
N LYS A 28 -16.03 -1.53 -6.71
CA LYS A 28 -16.65 -0.76 -7.81
C LYS A 28 -16.07 0.63 -8.09
N ASN A 29 -15.08 1.10 -7.32
CA ASN A 29 -14.42 2.41 -7.51
C ASN A 29 -13.05 2.30 -8.21
N ILE A 30 -13.08 1.83 -9.46
CA ILE A 30 -11.92 1.67 -10.35
C ILE A 30 -11.09 2.96 -10.48
N LEU A 31 -11.73 4.13 -10.58
CA LEU A 31 -11.05 5.42 -10.71
C LEU A 31 -10.20 5.78 -9.49
N PHE A 32 -10.71 5.54 -8.28
CA PHE A 32 -9.98 5.79 -7.04
C PHE A 32 -8.80 4.84 -6.88
N SER A 33 -9.02 3.55 -7.16
CA SER A 33 -7.96 2.54 -7.13
C SER A 33 -6.82 2.87 -8.10
N ILE A 34 -7.16 3.34 -9.31
CA ILE A 34 -6.17 3.77 -10.31
C ILE A 34 -5.44 5.03 -9.85
N PHE A 35 -6.15 6.04 -9.33
CA PHE A 35 -5.55 7.30 -8.90
C PHE A 35 -4.56 7.11 -7.75
N VAL A 36 -5.00 6.47 -6.67
CA VAL A 36 -4.15 6.20 -5.50
C VAL A 36 -2.96 5.33 -5.89
N SER A 37 -3.18 4.32 -6.75
CA SER A 37 -2.09 3.46 -7.21
C SER A 37 -1.07 4.19 -8.09
N ASN A 38 -1.52 5.03 -9.02
CA ASN A 38 -0.61 5.75 -9.89
C ASN A 38 0.22 6.76 -9.09
N ILE A 39 -0.39 7.48 -8.15
CA ILE A 39 0.34 8.36 -7.23
C ILE A 39 1.31 7.56 -6.35
N SER A 40 0.90 6.39 -5.88
CA SER A 40 1.77 5.53 -5.06
C SER A 40 2.96 4.97 -5.83
N LEU A 41 2.79 4.64 -7.12
CA LEU A 41 3.90 4.21 -8.00
C LEU A 41 4.87 5.36 -8.26
N ILE A 42 4.35 6.56 -8.52
CA ILE A 42 5.18 7.76 -8.72
C ILE A 42 5.97 8.08 -7.45
N THR A 43 5.33 8.04 -6.28
CA THR A 43 6.02 8.28 -5.00
C THR A 43 7.01 7.18 -4.67
N PHE A 44 6.72 5.91 -4.98
CA PHE A 44 7.66 4.80 -4.81
C PHE A 44 8.92 4.98 -5.66
N ILE A 45 8.76 5.26 -6.97
CA ILE A 45 9.88 5.53 -7.87
C ILE A 45 10.66 6.76 -7.41
N GLY A 46 9.97 7.84 -7.05
CA GLY A 46 10.61 9.06 -6.52
C GLY A 46 11.42 8.81 -5.25
N THR A 47 10.92 7.92 -4.37
CA THR A 47 11.62 7.54 -3.14
C THR A 47 12.88 6.73 -3.43
N ILE A 48 12.82 5.80 -4.40
CA ILE A 48 14.00 5.05 -4.85
C ILE A 48 15.05 6.00 -5.44
N ILE A 49 14.64 6.92 -6.31
CA ILE A 49 15.55 7.92 -6.90
C ILE A 49 16.20 8.76 -5.81
N MET A 50 15.41 9.30 -4.88
CA MET A 50 15.92 10.04 -3.72
C MET A 50 16.90 9.19 -2.90
N GLY A 51 16.58 7.91 -2.67
CA GLY A 51 17.43 6.97 -1.96
C GLY A 51 18.78 6.78 -2.66
N LEU A 52 18.76 6.61 -3.99
CA LEU A 52 19.97 6.45 -4.81
C LEU A 52 20.87 7.70 -4.82
N PHE A 53 20.30 8.90 -4.64
CA PHE A 53 21.09 10.13 -4.52
C PHE A 53 21.69 10.35 -3.12
N LYS A 54 21.09 9.75 -2.08
CA LYS A 54 21.47 10.01 -0.67
C LYS A 54 22.21 8.85 0.01
N PHE A 55 22.02 7.63 -0.44
CA PHE A 55 22.52 6.42 0.20
C PHE A 55 23.25 5.52 -0.79
N ASP A 56 24.02 4.57 -0.27
CA ASP A 56 24.72 3.58 -1.08
C ASP A 56 23.76 2.71 -1.89
N ILE A 57 24.14 2.41 -3.13
CA ILE A 57 23.31 1.62 -4.04
C ILE A 57 22.96 0.24 -3.48
N ILE A 58 23.90 -0.39 -2.75
CA ILE A 58 23.70 -1.70 -2.10
C ILE A 58 22.61 -1.59 -1.04
N PHE A 59 22.64 -0.52 -0.23
CA PHE A 59 21.66 -0.27 0.81
C PHE A 59 20.26 -0.08 0.19
N VAL A 60 20.14 0.77 -0.83
CA VAL A 60 18.85 1.05 -1.49
C VAL A 60 18.25 -0.20 -2.12
N VAL A 61 19.05 -0.99 -2.84
CA VAL A 61 18.59 -2.23 -3.48
C VAL A 61 18.12 -3.23 -2.42
N PHE A 62 18.84 -3.34 -1.30
CA PHE A 62 18.47 -4.24 -0.21
C PHE A 62 17.15 -3.82 0.46
N SER A 63 17.01 -2.53 0.81
CA SER A 63 15.78 -1.98 1.39
C SER A 63 14.57 -2.17 0.48
N VAL A 64 14.70 -1.83 -0.80
CA VAL A 64 13.63 -2.03 -1.79
C VAL A 64 13.25 -3.51 -1.87
N SER A 65 14.22 -4.41 -1.93
CA SER A 65 13.95 -5.85 -2.00
C SER A 65 13.22 -6.37 -0.76
N ILE A 66 13.65 -5.94 0.44
CA ILE A 66 13.00 -6.31 1.70
C ILE A 66 11.55 -5.81 1.73
N VAL A 67 11.33 -4.53 1.41
CA VAL A 67 9.99 -3.94 1.44
C VAL A 67 9.08 -4.64 0.42
N MET A 68 9.59 -4.92 -0.78
CA MET A 68 8.82 -5.62 -1.81
C MET A 68 8.41 -7.03 -1.37
N ILE A 69 9.37 -7.84 -0.90
CA ILE A 69 9.11 -9.21 -0.43
C ILE A 69 8.17 -9.19 0.78
N GLY A 70 8.46 -8.34 1.76
CA GLY A 70 7.68 -8.21 2.98
C GLY A 70 6.22 -7.84 2.70
N MET A 71 5.99 -6.85 1.82
CA MET A 71 4.63 -6.43 1.46
C MET A 71 3.88 -7.49 0.67
N HIS A 72 4.56 -8.24 -0.19
CA HIS A 72 3.95 -9.38 -0.89
C HIS A 72 3.51 -10.49 0.07
N LEU A 73 4.35 -10.83 1.06
CA LEU A 73 4.00 -11.82 2.08
C LEU A 73 2.85 -11.35 2.98
N LEU A 74 2.88 -10.09 3.41
CA LEU A 74 1.79 -9.48 4.19
C LEU A 74 0.49 -9.50 3.41
N TYR A 75 0.53 -9.14 2.12
CA TYR A 75 -0.62 -9.19 1.24
C TYR A 75 -1.20 -10.60 1.11
N ASP A 76 -0.37 -11.60 0.84
CA ASP A 76 -0.83 -12.98 0.72
C ASP A 76 -1.43 -13.50 2.02
N SER A 77 -0.86 -13.12 3.17
CA SER A 77 -1.39 -13.47 4.49
C SER A 77 -2.77 -12.82 4.74
N ILE A 78 -2.91 -11.52 4.46
CA ILE A 78 -4.16 -10.79 4.60
C ILE A 78 -5.22 -11.37 3.65
N ARG A 79 -4.85 -11.61 2.39
CA ARG A 79 -5.75 -12.19 1.39
C ARG A 79 -6.25 -13.57 1.79
N ARG A 80 -5.38 -14.47 2.25
CA ARG A 80 -5.80 -15.80 2.73
C ARG A 80 -6.77 -15.71 3.91
N ARG A 81 -6.49 -14.84 4.89
CA ARG A 81 -7.40 -14.62 6.03
C ARG A 81 -8.74 -14.05 5.56
N TYR A 82 -8.69 -13.11 4.62
CA TYR A 82 -9.86 -12.51 4.02
C TYR A 82 -10.72 -13.56 3.28
N ASP A 83 -10.11 -14.41 2.46
CA ASP A 83 -10.79 -15.45 1.70
C ASP A 83 -11.43 -16.51 2.62
N ILE A 84 -10.74 -16.90 3.71
CA ILE A 84 -11.29 -17.85 4.70
C ILE A 84 -12.51 -17.25 5.42
N LEU A 85 -12.46 -15.96 5.81
CA LEU A 85 -13.56 -15.27 6.46
C LEU A 85 -14.74 -15.04 5.50
N SER A 86 -14.46 -14.66 4.26
CA SER A 86 -15.47 -14.44 3.21
C SER A 86 -16.18 -15.74 2.82
N LYS A 87 -15.49 -16.89 2.85
CA LYS A 87 -16.08 -18.20 2.51
C LYS A 87 -16.96 -18.76 3.63
N LYS A 88 -16.77 -18.31 4.88
CA LYS A 88 -17.54 -18.78 6.05
C LYS A 88 -18.84 -18.01 6.27
N ASN A 89 -19.02 -16.83 5.68
CA ASN A 89 -20.14 -15.96 6.01
C ASN A 89 -20.55 -15.07 4.81
N GLU A 90 -21.69 -15.35 4.16
CA GLU A 90 -22.19 -14.58 2.99
C GLU A 90 -22.41 -13.09 3.28
N ASN A 91 -22.61 -12.72 4.55
CA ASN A 91 -22.78 -11.34 5.00
C ASN A 91 -21.48 -10.49 5.02
N PHE A 92 -20.30 -11.09 4.83
CA PHE A 92 -19.02 -10.34 4.80
C PHE A 92 -18.82 -9.50 3.53
N SER A 93 -19.64 -9.74 2.50
CA SER A 93 -19.75 -8.86 1.32
C SER A 93 -20.08 -7.40 1.68
N LYS A 94 -20.72 -7.15 2.84
CA LYS A 94 -21.06 -5.81 3.34
C LYS A 94 -19.94 -5.10 4.13
N ILE A 95 -18.90 -5.82 4.58
CA ILE A 95 -17.78 -5.21 5.33
C ILE A 95 -16.74 -4.61 4.38
N LYS A 96 -16.63 -5.13 3.15
CA LYS A 96 -15.79 -4.58 2.06
C LYS A 96 -15.99 -3.06 1.86
N PRO A 97 -17.22 -2.58 1.63
CA PRO A 97 -17.44 -1.15 1.45
C PRO A 97 -17.13 -0.35 2.72
N VAL A 98 -17.37 -0.89 3.92
CA VAL A 98 -17.12 -0.16 5.18
C VAL A 98 -15.64 0.17 5.37
N LEU A 99 -14.74 -0.75 5.03
CA LEU A 99 -13.30 -0.50 5.03
C LEU A 99 -12.90 0.53 3.96
N ASP A 100 -13.44 0.40 2.74
CA ASP A 100 -13.19 1.36 1.64
C ASP A 100 -13.65 2.79 2.02
N TYR A 101 -14.84 2.93 2.62
CA TYR A 101 -15.37 4.21 3.12
C TYR A 101 -14.61 4.74 4.33
N SER A 102 -14.11 3.88 5.22
CA SER A 102 -13.30 4.28 6.37
C SER A 102 -11.95 4.86 5.95
N VAL A 103 -11.29 4.23 4.96
CA VAL A 103 -10.05 4.76 4.37
C VAL A 103 -10.31 6.06 3.62
N MET A 104 -11.41 6.16 2.86
CA MET A 104 -11.82 7.40 2.18
C MET A 104 -12.10 8.53 3.17
N ALA A 105 -12.78 8.24 4.29
CA ALA A 105 -13.08 9.21 5.34
C ALA A 105 -11.81 9.70 6.05
N LEU A 106 -10.84 8.82 6.31
CA LEU A 106 -9.53 9.17 6.86
C LEU A 106 -8.72 10.07 5.93
N ILE A 107 -8.75 9.80 4.61
CA ILE A 107 -8.07 10.62 3.61
C ILE A 107 -8.75 11.99 3.50
N LEU A 108 -10.08 12.05 3.44
CA LEU A 108 -10.82 13.32 3.42
C LEU A 108 -10.57 14.16 4.68
N TYR A 109 -10.56 13.53 5.86
CA TYR A 109 -10.25 14.22 7.11
C TYR A 109 -8.86 14.87 7.09
N LYS A 110 -7.85 14.17 6.54
CA LYS A 110 -6.47 14.67 6.45
C LYS A 110 -6.24 15.71 5.34
N ILE A 111 -7.15 15.82 4.37
CA ILE A 111 -7.11 16.87 3.34
C ILE A 111 -7.80 18.14 3.85
N ILE A 112 -8.85 18.00 4.67
CA ILE A 112 -9.65 19.10 5.20
C ILE A 112 -9.01 19.74 6.46
N ASN A 113 -8.21 18.98 7.22
CA ASN A 113 -7.53 19.42 8.45
C ASN A 113 -6.02 19.19 8.37
#